data_AF-A0A443SDS4-F1
#
_entry.id   AF-A0A443SDS4-F1
#
_cell.length_a   1.000
_cell.length_b   1.000
_cell.length_c   1.000
_cell.angle_alpha   90.00
_cell.angle_beta   90.00
_cell.angle_gamma   90.00
#
_symmetry.space_group_name_H-M   'P 1'
#
loop_
_entity.id
_entity.type
_entity.pdbx_description
1 polymer ?
#
loop_
_entity_poly.entity_id
_entity_poly.type
_entity_poly.pdbx_seq_one_letter_code
_entity_poly.pdbx_strand_id
1 'polypeptide(L)'
;MCAQRIRELYIIESELKTNEFVENVCVVGDSSQTYLVALIVPSLVKLESLAITNNNYISNNNSHKLLTNEKVISSVLNSIKQQMLKSGFSKTEIPQKIKLCVEEWTPDNGLLTAAMKIRRKQIQDFYANDIKNLYIRDDNHNKGNSAKKRTCISL
;
A
#
# COMPACT_ATOMS: atom_id res chain seq x y z
N MET A 1 20.46 -8.03 9.31
CA MET A 1 19.26 -7.37 9.84
C MET A 1 18.03 -7.40 8.90
N CYS A 2 18.10 -7.91 7.66
CA CYS A 2 17.00 -7.78 6.69
C CYS A 2 15.95 -8.90 6.66
N ALA A 3 16.24 -10.12 7.16
CA ALA A 3 15.31 -11.25 7.02
C ALA A 3 14.15 -11.26 8.04
N GLN A 4 14.39 -10.76 9.26
CA GLN A 4 13.40 -10.78 10.34
C GLN A 4 12.17 -9.92 9.99
N ARG A 5 12.40 -8.72 9.42
CA ARG A 5 11.35 -7.76 9.04
C ARG A 5 10.53 -8.21 7.82
N ILE A 6 11.08 -9.04 6.92
CA ILE A 6 10.35 -9.57 5.76
C ILE A 6 9.30 -10.62 6.18
N ARG A 7 9.56 -11.41 7.23
CA ARG A 7 8.58 -12.38 7.74
C ARG A 7 7.32 -11.71 8.29
N GLU A 8 7.45 -10.56 8.92
CA GLU A 8 6.32 -9.77 9.44
C GLU A 8 5.44 -9.25 8.30
N LEU A 9 6.05 -8.76 7.21
CA LEU A 9 5.31 -8.25 6.05
C LEU A 9 4.50 -9.33 5.33
N TYR A 10 5.01 -10.57 5.25
CA TYR A 10 4.29 -11.67 4.60
C TYR A 10 3.00 -12.05 5.35
N ILE A 11 3.01 -11.99 6.68
CA ILE A 11 1.83 -12.27 7.50
C ILE A 11 0.75 -11.21 7.25
N ILE A 12 1.15 -9.94 7.23
CA ILE A 12 0.27 -8.82 6.90
C ILE A 12 -0.28 -8.97 5.47
N GLU A 13 0.56 -9.29 4.49
CA GLU A 13 0.15 -9.51 3.09
C GLU A 13 -0.85 -10.65 2.96
N SER A 14 -0.66 -11.74 3.70
CA SER A 14 -1.56 -12.90 3.70
C SER A 14 -2.94 -12.53 4.23
N GLU A 15 -2.98 -11.75 5.32
CA GLU A 15 -4.24 -11.26 5.88
C GLU A 15 -4.92 -10.26 4.94
N LEU A 16 -4.16 -9.32 4.35
CA LEU A 16 -4.71 -8.36 3.38
C LEU A 16 -5.33 -9.05 2.17
N LYS A 17 -4.75 -10.17 1.72
CA LYS A 17 -5.24 -10.94 0.57
C LYS A 17 -6.55 -11.69 0.85
N THR A 18 -6.98 -11.82 2.11
CA THR A 18 -8.30 -12.42 2.41
C THR A 18 -9.45 -11.43 2.19
N ASN A 19 -9.16 -10.13 2.03
CA ASN A 19 -10.15 -9.11 1.75
C ASN A 19 -10.68 -9.23 0.31
N GLU A 20 -11.99 -9.13 0.11
CA GLU A 20 -12.61 -9.32 -1.22
C GLU A 20 -12.19 -8.28 -2.28
N PHE A 21 -11.68 -7.12 -1.86
CA PHE A 21 -11.22 -6.09 -2.78
C PHE A 21 -9.77 -6.30 -3.24
N VAL A 22 -9.01 -7.20 -2.60
CA VAL A 22 -7.58 -7.39 -2.83
C VAL A 22 -7.34 -8.67 -3.62
N GLU A 23 -6.69 -8.54 -4.79
CA GLU A 23 -6.29 -9.69 -5.59
C GLU A 23 -4.82 -10.06 -5.32
N ASN A 24 -3.95 -9.07 -5.43
CA ASN A 24 -2.55 -9.17 -5.05
C ASN A 24 -2.12 -7.95 -4.23
N VAL A 25 -1.14 -8.14 -3.35
CA VAL A 25 -0.67 -7.09 -2.46
C VAL A 25 0.82 -7.22 -2.19
N CYS A 26 1.49 -6.08 -2.11
CA CYS A 26 2.88 -5.97 -1.66
C CYS A 26 2.97 -4.84 -0.64
N VAL A 27 3.28 -5.19 0.60
CA VAL A 27 3.47 -4.22 1.68
C VAL A 27 4.92 -3.77 1.67
N VAL A 28 5.16 -2.46 1.73
CA VAL A 28 6.49 -1.86 1.77
C VAL A 28 6.66 -1.17 3.12
N GLY A 29 7.74 -1.53 3.81
CA GLY A 29 8.18 -0.87 5.03
C GLY A 29 9.57 -0.31 4.82
N ASP A 30 9.68 1.02 4.84
CA ASP A 30 10.98 1.69 4.89
C ASP A 30 11.41 1.84 6.37
N SER A 31 12.68 1.52 6.63
CA SER A 31 13.29 1.72 7.95
C SER A 31 13.34 3.18 8.40
N SER A 32 13.32 4.14 7.47
CA SER A 32 13.30 5.56 7.80
C SER A 32 11.90 6.11 8.11
N GLN A 33 10.86 5.27 8.00
CA GLN A 33 9.46 5.68 8.10
C GLN A 33 8.77 4.99 9.28
N THR A 34 7.79 5.65 9.87
CA THR A 34 7.08 5.16 11.06
C THR A 34 5.88 4.27 10.72
N TYR A 35 5.54 4.15 9.45
CA TYR A 35 4.38 3.41 8.97
C TYR A 35 4.66 2.62 7.69
N LEU A 36 3.82 1.61 7.48
CA LEU A 36 3.84 0.77 6.27
C LEU A 36 2.92 1.35 5.19
N VAL A 37 3.32 1.17 3.94
CA VAL A 37 2.49 1.45 2.76
C VAL A 37 2.20 0.14 2.04
N ALA A 38 1.04 0.01 1.40
CA ALA A 38 0.73 -1.18 0.62
C ALA A 38 0.35 -0.85 -0.82
N LEU A 39 0.95 -1.58 -1.74
CA LEU A 39 0.61 -1.61 -3.16
C LEU A 39 -0.40 -2.74 -3.35
N ILE A 40 -1.59 -2.42 -3.83
CA ILE A 40 -2.71 -3.35 -3.91
C ILE A 40 -3.16 -3.39 -5.36
N VAL A 41 -3.13 -4.59 -5.96
CA VAL A 41 -3.87 -4.90 -7.19
C VAL A 41 -5.27 -5.30 -6.76
N PRO A 42 -6.29 -4.48 -7.04
CA PRO A 42 -7.62 -4.79 -6.58
C PRO A 42 -8.44 -5.57 -7.62
N SER A 43 -9.44 -6.30 -7.15
CA SER A 43 -10.42 -6.93 -8.03
C SER A 43 -11.34 -5.86 -8.63
N LEU A 44 -11.17 -5.57 -9.92
CA LEU A 44 -11.95 -4.56 -10.64
C LEU A 44 -13.46 -4.81 -10.52
N VAL A 45 -13.89 -6.07 -10.65
CA VAL A 45 -15.31 -6.48 -10.57
C VAL A 45 -15.94 -6.09 -9.23
N LYS A 46 -15.21 -6.34 -8.13
CA LYS A 46 -15.65 -5.99 -6.77
C LYS A 46 -15.63 -4.49 -6.53
N LEU A 47 -14.61 -3.81 -7.06
CA LEU A 47 -14.47 -2.37 -6.92
C LEU A 47 -15.56 -1.60 -7.67
N GLU A 48 -15.93 -2.05 -8.87
CA GLU A 48 -17.04 -1.51 -9.65
C GLU A 48 -18.37 -1.67 -8.92
N SER A 49 -18.60 -2.86 -8.34
CA SER A 49 -19.80 -3.12 -7.53
C SER A 49 -19.90 -2.14 -6.35
N LEU A 50 -18.79 -1.92 -5.63
CA LEU A 50 -18.71 -0.95 -4.54
C LEU A 50 -18.92 0.49 -5.03
N ALA A 51 -18.42 0.85 -6.21
CA ALA A 51 -18.60 2.18 -6.80
C ALA A 51 -20.07 2.48 -7.15
N ILE A 52 -20.78 1.47 -7.68
CA ILE A 52 -22.22 1.53 -7.96
C ILE A 52 -22.99 1.75 -6.66
N THR A 53 -22.74 0.95 -5.63
CA THR A 53 -23.43 1.06 -4.33
C THR A 53 -23.21 2.42 -3.66
N ASN A 54 -22.00 2.98 -3.76
CA ASN A 54 -21.68 4.28 -3.17
C ASN A 54 -22.17 5.48 -4.00
N ASN A 55 -22.95 5.25 -5.06
CA ASN A 55 -23.43 6.27 -6.01
C ASN A 55 -22.30 7.16 -6.57
N ASN A 56 -21.09 6.60 -6.57
CA ASN A 56 -19.85 7.25 -6.98
C ASN A 56 -19.42 6.70 -8.35
N TYR A 57 -20.38 6.09 -9.06
CA TYR A 57 -20.23 5.47 -10.36
C TYR A 57 -19.87 6.54 -11.39
N ILE A 58 -18.61 6.52 -11.82
CA ILE A 58 -18.17 7.31 -12.95
C ILE A 58 -18.61 6.52 -14.18
N SER A 59 -19.71 6.94 -14.79
CA SER A 59 -20.13 6.44 -16.10
C SER A 59 -18.95 6.55 -17.07
N ASN A 60 -18.67 5.47 -17.80
CA ASN A 60 -17.51 5.19 -18.66
C ASN A 60 -16.34 4.49 -17.96
N ASN A 61 -16.32 3.15 -17.99
CA ASN A 61 -15.24 2.23 -18.46
C ASN A 61 -13.76 2.63 -18.23
N ASN A 62 -13.47 3.51 -17.28
CA ASN A 62 -12.12 3.99 -16.96
C ASN A 62 -11.77 3.48 -15.57
N SER A 63 -11.48 2.19 -15.50
CA SER A 63 -10.93 1.50 -14.32
C SER A 63 -9.81 2.34 -13.67
N HIS A 64 -8.94 2.94 -14.48
CA HIS A 64 -7.90 3.86 -14.03
C HIS A 64 -8.43 5.02 -13.17
N LYS A 65 -9.54 5.66 -13.58
CA LYS A 65 -10.11 6.81 -12.87
C LYS A 65 -10.74 6.40 -11.54
N LEU A 66 -11.30 5.20 -11.49
CA LEU A 66 -11.85 4.61 -10.27
C LEU A 66 -10.74 4.32 -9.25
N LEU A 67 -9.63 3.76 -9.71
CA LEU A 67 -8.47 3.40 -8.87
C LEU A 67 -7.71 4.62 -8.34
N THR A 68 -7.79 5.76 -9.03
CA THR A 68 -7.24 7.04 -8.56
C THR A 68 -8.19 7.83 -7.66
N ASN A 69 -9.45 7.41 -7.50
CA ASN A 69 -10.44 8.17 -6.75
C ASN A 69 -10.21 8.03 -5.24
N GLU A 70 -9.96 9.16 -4.56
CA GLU A 70 -9.66 9.19 -3.13
C GLU A 70 -10.79 8.58 -2.27
N LYS A 71 -12.06 8.72 -2.66
CA LYS A 71 -13.19 8.11 -1.94
C LYS A 71 -13.16 6.59 -1.99
N VAL A 72 -12.74 6.04 -3.13
CA VAL A 72 -12.64 4.58 -3.31
C VAL A 72 -11.43 4.06 -2.55
N ILE A 73 -10.28 4.72 -2.69
CA ILE A 73 -9.05 4.40 -1.96
C ILE A 73 -9.32 4.41 -0.45
N SER A 74 -9.97 5.45 0.08
CA SER A 74 -10.30 5.56 1.50
C SER A 74 -11.31 4.51 1.97
N SER A 75 -12.31 4.16 1.14
CA SER A 75 -13.25 3.08 1.44
C SER A 75 -12.55 1.72 1.56
N VAL A 76 -11.70 1.39 0.58
CA VAL A 76 -10.89 0.15 0.59
C VAL A 76 -9.95 0.13 1.79
N LEU A 77 -9.25 1.24 2.05
CA LEU A 77 -8.36 1.38 3.20
C LEU A 77 -9.10 1.18 4.52
N ASN A 78 -10.31 1.71 4.66
CA ASN A 78 -11.11 1.56 5.87
C ASN A 78 -11.57 0.10 6.05
N SER A 79 -12.01 -0.56 4.97
CA SER A 79 -12.37 -1.99 4.99
C SER A 79 -11.19 -2.85 5.45
N ILE A 80 -10.02 -2.63 4.86
CA ILE A 80 -8.77 -3.28 5.23
C ILE A 80 -8.42 -3.04 6.71
N LYS A 81 -8.46 -1.78 7.17
CA LYS A 81 -8.15 -1.43 8.57
C LYS A 81 -9.08 -2.14 9.54
N GLN A 82 -10.38 -2.15 9.25
CA GLN A 82 -11.36 -2.83 10.11
C GLN A 82 -11.12 -4.34 10.14
N GLN A 83 -10.80 -4.95 8.99
CA GLN A 83 -10.50 -6.38 8.92
C GLN A 83 -9.24 -6.72 9.74
N MET A 84 -8.14 -6.02 9.51
CA MET A 84 -6.88 -6.25 10.22
C MET A 84 -7.01 -6.08 11.74
N LEU A 85 -7.76 -5.06 12.19
CA LEU A 85 -8.04 -4.86 13.61
C LEU A 85 -8.85 -6.01 14.21
N LYS A 86 -9.83 -6.56 13.47
CA LYS A 86 -10.61 -7.73 13.89
C LYS A 86 -9.74 -8.99 13.96
N SER A 87 -8.76 -9.11 13.08
CA SER A 87 -7.79 -10.21 13.06
C SER A 87 -6.69 -10.08 14.12
N GLY A 88 -6.73 -9.03 14.96
CA GLY A 88 -5.85 -8.86 16.11
C GLY A 88 -4.53 -8.13 15.84
N PHE A 89 -4.38 -7.52 14.66
CA PHE A 89 -3.16 -6.77 14.32
C PHE A 89 -3.12 -5.39 15.01
N SER A 90 -1.92 -4.95 15.35
CA SER A 90 -1.71 -3.63 15.95
C SER A 90 -1.80 -2.52 14.90
N LYS A 91 -2.25 -1.33 15.31
CA LYS A 91 -2.36 -0.15 14.41
C LYS A 91 -1.04 0.22 13.71
N THR A 92 0.10 -0.14 14.29
CA THR A 92 1.45 0.08 13.74
C THR A 92 1.81 -0.90 12.63
N GLU A 93 1.20 -2.07 12.59
CA GLU A 93 1.40 -3.12 11.58
C GLU A 93 0.47 -2.94 10.39
N ILE A 94 -0.64 -2.23 10.58
CA ILE A 94 -1.62 -1.99 9.53
C ILE A 94 -1.09 -0.90 8.58
N PRO A 95 -1.07 -1.13 7.26
CA PRO A 95 -0.69 -0.11 6.31
C PRO A 95 -1.53 1.15 6.47
N GLN A 96 -0.87 2.29 6.69
CA GLN A 96 -1.58 3.55 6.87
C GLN A 96 -2.03 4.14 5.54
N LYS A 97 -1.27 3.88 4.48
CA LYS A 97 -1.53 4.34 3.12
C LYS A 97 -1.50 3.18 2.15
N ILE A 98 -2.35 3.27 1.14
CA ILE A 98 -2.42 2.30 0.07
C ILE A 98 -2.39 3.00 -1.29
N LYS A 99 -1.87 2.28 -2.28
CA LYS A 99 -1.97 2.64 -3.70
C LYS A 99 -2.68 1.49 -4.40
N LEU A 100 -3.77 1.82 -5.08
CA LEU A 100 -4.43 0.90 -5.98
C LEU A 100 -3.67 0.91 -7.31
N CYS A 101 -3.12 -0.25 -7.67
CA CYS A 101 -2.39 -0.50 -8.89
C CYS A 101 -3.40 -0.73 -10.02
N VAL A 102 -3.20 -0.01 -11.14
CA VAL A 102 -4.02 -0.17 -12.36
C VAL A 102 -3.52 -1.33 -13.20
N GLU A 103 -2.21 -1.56 -13.17
CA GLU A 103 -1.59 -2.68 -13.86
C GLU A 103 -1.76 -3.97 -13.07
N GLU A 104 -2.15 -5.02 -13.79
CA GLU A 104 -2.18 -6.37 -13.26
C GLU A 104 -0.75 -6.91 -13.13
N TRP A 105 -0.48 -7.63 -12.04
CA TRP A 105 0.82 -8.27 -11.86
C TRP A 105 0.76 -9.65 -12.50
N THR A 106 1.62 -9.89 -13.48
CA THR A 106 1.68 -11.14 -14.22
C THR A 106 3.08 -11.74 -14.15
N PRO A 107 3.26 -13.04 -14.43
CA PRO A 107 4.59 -13.59 -14.59
C PRO A 107 5.30 -13.00 -15.82
N ASP A 108 4.55 -12.64 -16.87
CA ASP A 108 5.07 -12.09 -18.14
C ASP A 108 5.73 -10.72 -17.99
N ASN A 109 5.16 -9.83 -17.17
CA ASN A 109 5.78 -8.54 -16.85
C ASN A 109 6.87 -8.64 -15.77
N GLY A 110 7.16 -9.85 -15.28
CA GLY A 110 8.22 -10.11 -14.31
C GLY A 110 7.93 -9.62 -12.90
N LEU A 111 6.70 -9.17 -12.61
CA LEU A 111 6.26 -8.74 -11.27
C LEU A 111 5.84 -9.93 -10.40
N LEU A 112 5.39 -11.02 -11.02
CA LEU A 112 5.18 -12.29 -10.35
C LEU A 112 6.23 -13.33 -10.79
N THR A 113 6.41 -14.35 -9.96
CA THR A 113 7.07 -15.60 -10.36
C THR A 113 6.10 -16.46 -11.18
N ALA A 114 6.61 -17.46 -11.90
CA ALA A 114 5.77 -18.45 -12.59
C ALA A 114 4.79 -19.20 -11.65
N ALA A 115 5.08 -19.21 -10.35
CA ALA A 115 4.20 -19.74 -9.31
C ALA A 115 3.25 -18.68 -8.70
N MET A 116 3.03 -17.55 -9.38
CA MET A 116 2.18 -16.43 -8.94
C MET A 116 2.56 -15.80 -7.60
N LYS A 117 3.80 -16.02 -7.12
CA LYS A 117 4.34 -15.32 -5.94
C LYS A 117 4.88 -13.96 -6.32
N ILE A 118 4.64 -12.95 -5.50
CA ILE A 118 5.13 -11.58 -5.73
C ILE A 118 6.65 -11.51 -5.76
N ARG A 119 7.20 -10.75 -6.70
CA ARG A 119 8.62 -10.41 -6.77
C ARG A 119 8.86 -9.04 -6.15
N ARG A 120 8.98 -9.01 -4.82
CA ARG A 120 9.02 -7.79 -4.00
C ARG A 120 10.00 -6.73 -4.52
N LYS A 121 11.23 -7.13 -4.88
CA LYS A 121 12.25 -6.20 -5.38
C LYS A 121 11.80 -5.52 -6.67
N GLN A 122 11.33 -6.31 -7.63
CA GLN A 122 10.85 -5.84 -8.93
C GLN A 122 9.62 -4.93 -8.80
N ILE A 123 8.66 -5.29 -7.93
CA ILE A 123 7.47 -4.47 -7.65
C ILE A 123 7.88 -3.14 -7.01
N GLN A 124 8.79 -3.17 -6.03
CA GLN A 124 9.29 -1.95 -5.39
C GLN A 124 10.03 -1.04 -6.37
N ASP A 125 10.85 -1.61 -7.25
CA ASP A 125 11.57 -0.87 -8.28
C ASP A 125 10.59 -0.26 -9.30
N PHE A 126 9.57 -1.01 -9.72
CA PHE A 126 8.54 -0.57 -10.66
C PHE A 126 7.71 0.60 -10.10
N TYR A 127 7.27 0.49 -8.85
CA TYR A 127 6.46 1.51 -8.16
C TYR A 127 7.29 2.46 -7.28
N ALA A 128 8.61 2.58 -7.51
CA ALA A 128 9.49 3.37 -6.65
C ALA A 128 9.02 4.83 -6.52
N ASN A 129 8.55 5.43 -7.62
CA ASN A 129 8.03 6.79 -7.63
C ASN A 129 6.71 6.92 -6.86
N ASP A 130 5.78 5.97 -7.02
CA ASP A 130 4.52 5.96 -6.27
C ASP A 130 4.77 5.79 -4.76
N ILE A 131 5.64 4.85 -4.37
CA ILE A 131 6.03 4.63 -2.97
C ILE A 131 6.61 5.91 -2.39
N LYS A 132 7.54 6.56 -3.11
CA LYS A 132 8.15 7.82 -2.68
C LYS A 132 7.10 8.91 -2.51
N ASN A 133 6.14 9.02 -3.43
CA ASN A 133 5.04 10.00 -3.34
C ASN A 133 4.11 9.72 -2.16
N LEU A 134 3.87 8.45 -1.81
CA LEU A 134 3.07 8.10 -0.64
C LEU A 134 3.74 8.61 0.65
N TYR A 135 5.06 8.47 0.76
CA TYR A 135 5.81 8.97 1.93
C TYR A 135 5.95 10.50 1.95
N ILE A 136 6.31 11.14 0.82
CA ILE A 136 6.50 12.60 0.73
C ILE A 136 5.24 13.39 1.09
N ARG A 137 4.05 12.86 0.76
CA ARG A 137 2.78 13.54 1.08
C ARG A 137 2.59 13.77 2.58
N ASP A 138 3.29 13.05 3.47
CA ASP A 138 3.26 13.31 4.92
C ASP A 138 4.42 14.19 5.40
N ASP A 139 5.60 14.14 4.76
CA ASP A 139 6.77 14.93 5.15
C ASP A 139 6.50 16.45 5.08
N ASN A 140 5.54 16.89 4.27
CA ASN A 140 5.14 18.29 4.16
C ASN A 140 4.35 18.83 5.36
N HIS A 141 3.90 17.98 6.30
CA HIS A 141 3.30 18.44 7.56
C HIS A 141 4.33 18.64 8.69
N ASN A 142 5.60 18.29 8.48
CA ASN A 142 6.64 18.37 9.51
C ASN A 142 7.85 19.24 9.13
N LYS A 143 7.66 20.24 8.26
CA LYS A 143 8.62 21.36 8.10
C LYS A 143 8.25 22.49 9.05
N GLY A 144 8.34 22.20 10.34
CA GLY A 144 8.05 23.15 11.40
C GLY A 144 8.45 22.64 12.76
N ASN A 145 9.66 22.05 12.89
CA ASN A 145 10.56 22.29 14.03
C ASN A 145 11.79 21.38 14.03
N SER A 146 12.94 22.04 14.24
CA SER A 146 14.16 21.51 14.87
C SER A 146 15.05 20.52 14.12
N ALA A 147 16.17 21.05 13.63
CA ALA A 147 17.48 20.50 13.98
C ALA A 147 18.56 21.59 13.92
N LYS A 148 18.66 22.37 15.01
CA LYS A 148 19.88 23.10 15.37
C LYS A 148 20.96 22.04 15.62
N LYS A 149 21.91 21.87 14.69
CA LYS A 149 23.03 20.96 14.86
C LYS A 149 23.85 21.41 16.08
N ARG A 150 23.78 20.64 17.16
CA ARG A 150 24.78 20.63 18.22
C ARG A 150 26.02 19.96 17.65
N THR A 151 27.04 20.76 17.37
CA THR A 151 28.39 20.22 17.17
C THR A 151 29.08 20.29 18.52
N CYS A 152 29.09 19.15 19.22
CA CYS A 152 30.09 18.89 20.25
C CYS A 152 31.30 18.29 19.51
N ILE A 153 32.45 18.95 19.59
CA ILE A 153 33.74 18.29 19.39
C ILE A 153 34.64 18.82 20.51
N SER A 154 35.06 17.91 21.36
CA SER A 154 36.04 18.11 22.42
C SER A 154 37.43 18.32 21.83
N LEU A 155 38.11 19.37 22.28
CA LEU A 155 39.47 19.38 22.83
C LEU A 155 39.77 20.79 23.37
#